data_AF-A0A840LCJ6-F1
#
_entry.id   AF-A0A840LCJ6-F1
#
_cell.length_a   1.000
_cell.length_b   1.000
_cell.length_c   1.000
_cell.angle_alpha   90.00
_cell.angle_beta   90.00
_cell.angle_gamma   90.00
#
_symmetry.space_group_name_H-M   'P 1'
#
loop_
_entity.id
_entity.type
_entity.pdbx_description
1 polymer ?
#
loop_
_entity_poly.entity_id
_entity_poly.type
_entity_poly.pdbx_seq_one_letter_code
_entity_poly.pdbx_strand_id
1 'polypeptide(L)'
;MFDPFKDFDRAGYLRNLYGEKDPQIVRELEHTLFRTGLDEALAHVAKRRTLGYADFLAVHRILFSAFYPWAGQDRAATVPNIAVSKGNTVFAHPLDARRAVEEGLRIGQDKAALRQHPGEVMGWFAFGHPFLDGNGRTMLIIHSELCHRAGFCIEWQRTRKTEYLAALSAEIASPGQGLLDGYLLSFVGAARERQLWGGAIDGIRGLDGRSIEDAVDGEYTDVRVMQKYQAFEMSRAMSKADRR
;
A
#
# COMPACT_ATOMS: atom_id res chain seq x y z
N MET A 1 3.23 5.23 19.83
CA MET A 1 2.41 6.19 19.07
C MET A 1 3.15 6.52 17.80
N PHE A 2 2.48 6.39 16.65
CA PHE A 2 3.03 6.76 15.36
C PHE A 2 2.88 8.27 15.14
N ASP A 3 3.96 9.03 15.31
CA ASP A 3 3.97 10.49 15.12
C ASP A 3 5.24 10.96 14.37
N PRO A 4 5.28 10.79 13.03
CA PRO A 4 6.40 11.21 12.21
C PRO A 4 6.52 12.74 12.07
N PHE A 5 5.46 13.50 12.36
CA PHE A 5 5.46 14.96 12.30
C PHE A 5 5.91 15.62 13.60
N LYS A 6 5.93 14.87 14.72
CA LYS A 6 6.25 15.36 16.06
C LYS A 6 5.32 16.48 16.50
N ASP A 7 4.05 16.44 16.08
CA ASP A 7 3.06 17.48 16.34
C ASP A 7 1.71 16.94 16.85
N PHE A 8 1.68 15.69 17.33
CA PHE A 8 0.47 15.03 17.83
C PHE A 8 -0.36 15.89 18.81
N ASP A 9 0.32 16.54 19.77
CA ASP A 9 -0.37 17.35 20.78
C ASP A 9 -1.13 18.54 20.19
N ARG A 10 -0.67 19.07 19.06
CA ARG A 10 -1.29 20.22 18.38
C ARG A 10 -2.25 19.80 17.28
N ALA A 11 -1.91 18.78 16.50
CA ALA A 11 -2.56 18.46 15.24
C ALA A 11 -3.29 17.10 15.23
N GLY A 12 -3.26 16.37 16.34
CA GLY A 12 -3.88 15.05 16.45
C GLY A 12 -3.07 13.94 15.76
N TYR A 13 -3.67 12.76 15.67
CA TYR A 13 -3.06 11.62 14.97
C TYR A 13 -2.79 11.97 13.50
N LEU A 14 -1.52 11.83 13.10
CA LEU A 14 -1.04 12.08 11.74
C LEU A 14 -1.48 13.42 11.12
N ARG A 15 -1.60 14.47 11.95
CA ARG A 15 -2.01 15.82 11.50
C ARG A 15 -3.30 15.76 10.70
N ASN A 16 -4.40 15.33 11.31
CA ASN A 16 -5.71 15.26 10.65
C ASN A 16 -6.47 16.60 10.73
N LEU A 17 -7.44 16.78 9.83
CA LEU A 17 -8.22 18.03 9.71
C LEU A 17 -9.09 18.35 10.94
N TYR A 18 -9.33 17.36 11.80
CA TYR A 18 -10.21 17.47 12.96
C TYR A 18 -9.42 17.67 14.27
N GLY A 19 -8.09 17.56 14.24
CA GLY A 19 -7.26 17.56 15.44
C GLY A 19 -7.52 16.37 16.37
N GLU A 20 -8.15 15.31 15.87
CA GLU A 20 -8.56 14.15 16.67
C GLU A 20 -7.35 13.31 17.09
N LYS A 21 -7.35 12.85 18.33
CA LYS A 21 -6.26 12.14 18.99
C LYS A 21 -6.64 10.72 19.37
N ASP A 22 -7.92 10.46 19.63
CA ASP A 22 -8.39 9.16 20.04
C ASP A 22 -8.30 8.18 18.86
N PRO A 23 -7.50 7.10 18.97
CA PRO A 23 -7.29 6.18 17.87
C PRO A 23 -8.56 5.43 17.44
N GLN A 24 -9.55 5.24 18.32
CA GLN A 24 -10.84 4.67 17.95
C GLN A 24 -11.64 5.65 17.08
N ILE A 25 -11.74 6.91 17.52
CA ILE A 25 -12.48 7.95 16.79
C ILE A 25 -11.82 8.24 15.44
N VAL A 26 -10.49 8.36 15.40
CA VAL A 26 -9.71 8.51 14.17
C VAL A 26 -10.07 7.42 13.16
N ARG A 27 -10.05 6.15 13.59
CA ARG A 27 -10.34 5.02 12.72
C ARG A 27 -11.77 5.05 12.19
N GLU A 28 -12.74 5.38 13.04
CA GLU A 28 -14.15 5.45 12.63
C GLU A 28 -14.42 6.58 11.63
N LEU A 29 -13.87 7.77 11.91
CA LEU A 29 -13.97 8.92 11.01
C LEU A 29 -13.28 8.64 9.68
N GLU A 30 -12.03 8.17 9.71
CA GLU A 30 -11.26 7.86 8.52
C GLU A 30 -11.94 6.77 7.68
N HIS A 31 -12.44 5.70 8.31
CA HIS A 31 -13.18 4.65 7.62
C HIS A 31 -14.44 5.20 6.94
N THR A 32 -15.21 6.02 7.66
CA THR A 32 -16.45 6.62 7.14
C THR A 32 -16.15 7.52 5.94
N LEU A 33 -15.15 8.40 6.06
CA LEU A 33 -14.77 9.35 5.00
C LEU A 33 -14.16 8.63 3.80
N PHE A 34 -13.33 7.61 4.02
CA PHE A 34 -12.78 6.75 2.96
C PHE A 34 -13.87 6.19 2.05
N ARG A 35 -14.98 5.68 2.63
CA ARG A 35 -16.09 5.10 1.87
C ARG A 35 -16.73 6.10 0.92
N THR A 36 -16.77 7.39 1.28
CA THR A 36 -17.36 8.43 0.44
C THR A 36 -16.56 8.68 -0.85
N GLY A 37 -15.25 8.46 -0.82
CA GLY A 37 -14.36 8.62 -1.98
C GLY A 37 -14.21 7.38 -2.86
N LEU A 38 -14.77 6.23 -2.45
CA LEU A 38 -14.50 4.95 -3.12
C LEU A 38 -15.00 4.93 -4.57
N ASP A 39 -16.24 5.37 -4.81
CA ASP A 39 -16.82 5.41 -6.15
C ASP A 39 -16.05 6.36 -7.08
N GLU A 40 -15.62 7.52 -6.55
CA GLU A 40 -14.80 8.47 -7.31
C GLU A 40 -13.42 7.88 -7.63
N ALA A 41 -12.77 7.19 -6.69
CA ALA A 41 -11.48 6.55 -6.91
C ALA A 41 -11.56 5.44 -7.96
N LEU A 42 -12.59 4.60 -7.90
CA LEU A 42 -12.87 3.56 -8.90
C LEU A 42 -13.14 4.18 -10.29
N ALA A 43 -13.94 5.25 -10.34
CA ALA A 43 -14.21 5.97 -11.57
C ALA A 43 -12.96 6.64 -12.15
N HIS A 44 -12.07 7.18 -11.30
CA HIS A 44 -10.80 7.77 -11.72
C HIS A 44 -9.93 6.74 -12.42
N VAL A 45 -9.68 5.59 -11.80
CA VAL A 45 -8.80 4.57 -12.39
C VAL A 45 -9.42 3.94 -13.65
N ALA A 46 -10.74 3.72 -13.67
CA ALA A 46 -11.44 3.17 -14.84
C ALA A 46 -11.31 4.04 -16.10
N LYS A 47 -11.21 5.38 -15.95
CA LYS A 47 -11.04 6.32 -17.07
C LYS A 47 -9.61 6.37 -17.63
N ARG A 48 -8.62 5.77 -16.95
CA ARG A 48 -7.21 5.84 -17.35
C ARG A 48 -6.84 4.70 -18.28
N ARG A 49 -6.32 4.99 -19.47
CA ARG A 49 -5.80 3.96 -20.39
C ARG A 49 -4.58 3.23 -19.80
N THR A 50 -3.69 3.99 -19.18
CA THR A 50 -2.44 3.53 -18.56
C THR A 50 -2.40 4.17 -17.17
N LEU A 51 -2.05 3.38 -16.15
CA LEU A 51 -1.90 3.83 -14.77
C LEU A 51 -0.43 4.18 -14.49
N GLY A 52 -0.21 5.37 -13.94
CA GLY A 52 1.11 5.85 -13.51
C GLY A 52 1.16 6.12 -12.01
N TYR A 53 2.32 6.50 -11.49
CA TYR A 53 2.48 6.89 -10.08
C TYR A 53 1.54 8.05 -9.68
N ALA A 54 1.27 8.97 -10.61
CA ALA A 54 0.30 10.05 -10.40
C ALA A 54 -1.13 9.54 -10.11
N ASP A 55 -1.52 8.38 -10.63
CA ASP A 55 -2.81 7.76 -10.31
C ASP A 55 -2.82 7.18 -8.89
N PHE A 56 -1.69 6.68 -8.39
CA PHE A 56 -1.52 6.29 -6.99
C PHE A 56 -1.77 7.47 -6.05
N LEU A 57 -1.12 8.61 -6.34
CA LEU A 57 -1.30 9.85 -5.58
C LEU A 57 -2.74 10.37 -5.68
N ALA A 58 -3.34 10.32 -6.87
CA ALA A 58 -4.71 10.77 -7.09
C ALA A 58 -5.73 9.91 -6.35
N VAL A 59 -5.61 8.58 -6.41
CA VAL A 59 -6.48 7.66 -5.65
C VAL A 59 -6.34 7.94 -4.15
N HIS A 60 -5.12 8.03 -3.63
CA HIS A 60 -4.93 8.37 -2.21
C HIS A 60 -5.57 9.72 -1.84
N ARG A 61 -5.42 10.75 -2.69
CA ARG A 61 -6.06 12.05 -2.46
C ARG A 61 -7.58 11.93 -2.39
N ILE A 62 -8.20 11.27 -3.37
CA ILE A 62 -9.66 11.09 -3.43
C ILE A 62 -10.15 10.40 -2.15
N LEU A 63 -9.47 9.33 -1.74
CA LEU A 63 -9.86 8.54 -0.58
C LEU A 63 -9.70 9.26 0.76
N PHE A 64 -8.69 10.11 0.90
CA PHE A 64 -8.26 10.60 2.22
C PHE A 64 -8.29 12.12 2.40
N SER A 65 -8.59 12.89 1.35
CA SER A 65 -8.58 14.37 1.42
C SER A 65 -9.56 14.97 2.42
N ALA A 66 -10.65 14.26 2.73
CA ALA A 66 -11.61 14.70 3.74
C ALA A 66 -11.12 14.49 5.19
N PHE A 67 -10.00 13.79 5.40
CA PHE A 67 -9.43 13.51 6.73
C PHE A 67 -8.00 14.01 6.89
N TYR A 68 -7.13 13.78 5.91
CA TYR A 68 -5.73 14.18 5.95
C TYR A 68 -5.44 15.36 5.01
N PRO A 69 -4.84 16.46 5.51
CA PRO A 69 -4.44 17.60 4.68
C PRO A 69 -3.31 17.25 3.71
N TRP A 70 -2.54 16.19 3.99
CA TRP A 70 -1.46 15.70 3.14
C TRP A 70 -1.91 14.62 2.15
N ALA A 71 -3.22 14.34 2.03
CA ALA A 71 -3.70 13.29 1.13
C ALA A 71 -3.22 13.48 -0.31
N GLY A 72 -2.57 12.45 -0.87
CA GLY A 72 -1.97 12.48 -2.20
C GLY A 72 -0.53 13.00 -2.24
N GLN A 73 0.06 13.29 -1.07
CA GLN A 73 1.48 13.57 -0.91
C GLN A 73 2.17 12.33 -0.35
N ASP A 74 3.27 11.91 -0.97
CA ASP A 74 4.06 10.79 -0.49
C ASP A 74 5.04 11.22 0.62
N ARG A 75 5.72 10.24 1.23
CA ARG A 75 6.70 10.45 2.30
C ARG A 75 7.89 11.27 1.83
N ALA A 76 8.21 11.28 0.54
CA ALA A 76 9.26 12.15 0.01
C ALA A 76 8.87 13.63 0.10
N ALA A 77 7.57 13.95 -0.03
CA ALA A 77 7.06 15.29 0.17
C ALA A 77 6.78 15.63 1.65
N THR A 78 6.31 14.67 2.46
CA THR A 78 5.87 14.96 3.83
C THR A 78 6.97 14.80 4.88
N VAL A 79 7.72 13.69 4.85
CA VAL A 79 8.73 13.32 5.86
C VAL A 79 9.95 12.62 5.23
N PRO A 80 10.69 13.29 4.32
CA PRO A 80 11.70 12.64 3.47
C PRO A 80 12.86 11.98 4.23
N ASN A 81 13.10 12.39 5.48
CA ASN A 81 14.21 11.92 6.30
C ASN A 81 13.80 10.87 7.34
N ILE A 82 12.51 10.50 7.41
CA ILE A 82 11.99 9.61 8.45
C ILE A 82 11.86 8.18 7.92
N ALA A 83 12.51 7.25 8.60
CA ALA A 83 12.35 5.83 8.40
C ALA A 83 11.09 5.32 9.11
N VAL A 84 10.25 4.59 8.37
CA VAL A 84 9.03 3.97 8.88
C VAL A 84 9.05 2.47 8.66
N SER A 85 8.47 1.73 9.60
CA SER A 85 8.32 0.27 9.54
C SER A 85 6.95 -0.17 10.02
N LYS A 86 6.55 -1.40 9.71
CA LYS A 86 5.31 -2.02 10.20
C LYS A 86 5.59 -3.41 10.74
N GLY A 87 5.63 -3.54 12.06
CA GLY A 87 6.16 -4.74 12.71
C GLY A 87 7.61 -4.96 12.27
N ASN A 88 7.90 -6.13 11.68
CA ASN A 88 9.24 -6.45 11.16
C ASN A 88 9.43 -6.08 9.68
N THR A 89 8.43 -5.47 9.04
CA THR A 89 8.51 -5.11 7.61
C THR A 89 9.19 -3.77 7.45
N VAL A 90 10.27 -3.76 6.65
CA VAL A 90 10.97 -2.55 6.21
C VAL A 90 10.46 -2.18 4.81
N PHE A 91 10.21 -0.89 4.60
CA PHE A 91 9.71 -0.35 3.33
C PHE A 91 10.83 0.31 2.53
N ALA A 92 10.52 0.79 1.32
CA ALA A 92 11.45 1.58 0.54
C ALA A 92 11.76 2.90 1.23
N HIS A 93 12.99 3.39 1.02
CA HIS A 93 13.35 4.76 1.35
C HIS A 93 12.34 5.73 0.68
N PRO A 94 11.90 6.84 1.33
CA PRO A 94 10.91 7.76 0.76
C PRO A 94 11.20 8.16 -0.69
N LEU A 95 12.47 8.43 -1.01
CA LEU A 95 12.92 8.83 -2.35
C LEU A 95 12.87 7.71 -3.40
N ASP A 96 12.84 6.44 -2.98
CA ASP A 96 12.76 5.27 -3.85
C ASP A 96 11.34 4.67 -3.93
N ALA A 97 10.42 5.12 -3.07
CA ALA A 97 9.03 4.65 -3.04
C ALA A 97 8.36 4.72 -4.41
N ARG A 98 8.55 5.83 -5.13
CA ARG A 98 8.03 6.03 -6.49
C ARG A 98 8.55 4.97 -7.45
N ARG A 99 9.86 4.70 -7.46
CA ARG A 99 10.49 3.72 -8.36
C ARG A 99 9.95 2.31 -8.10
N ALA A 100 9.73 1.95 -6.84
CA ALA A 100 9.12 0.67 -6.48
C ALA A 100 7.68 0.54 -7.01
N VAL A 101 6.86 1.58 -6.86
CA VAL A 101 5.48 1.56 -7.38
C VAL A 101 5.46 1.54 -8.90
N GLU A 102 6.33 2.31 -9.56
CA GLU A 102 6.46 2.31 -11.03
C GLU A 102 6.85 0.92 -11.57
N GLU A 103 7.68 0.16 -10.87
CA GLU A 103 8.02 -1.22 -11.26
C GLU A 103 6.80 -2.16 -11.14
N GLY A 104 6.03 -2.05 -10.05
CA GLY A 104 4.77 -2.78 -9.92
C GLY A 104 3.77 -2.43 -11.02
N LEU A 105 3.65 -1.15 -11.39
CA LEU A 105 2.79 -0.69 -12.49
C LEU A 105 3.28 -1.21 -13.84
N ARG A 106 4.60 -1.22 -14.06
CA ARG A 106 5.20 -1.75 -15.30
C ARG A 106 4.84 -3.23 -15.50
N ILE A 107 5.02 -4.06 -14.47
CA ILE A 107 4.67 -5.49 -14.50
C ILE A 107 3.15 -5.65 -14.63
N GLY A 108 2.38 -4.95 -13.79
CA GLY A 108 0.94 -5.14 -13.69
C GLY A 108 0.14 -4.69 -14.91
N GLN A 109 0.72 -3.83 -15.76
CA GLN A 109 0.08 -3.46 -17.03
C GLN A 109 0.28 -4.48 -18.16
N ASP A 110 1.28 -5.36 -18.04
CA ASP A 110 1.36 -6.55 -18.88
C ASP A 110 0.36 -7.58 -18.34
N LYS A 111 -0.72 -7.81 -19.10
CA LYS A 111 -1.81 -8.69 -18.69
C LYS A 111 -1.35 -10.14 -18.50
N ALA A 112 -0.40 -10.61 -19.31
CA ALA A 112 0.11 -11.98 -19.20
C ALA A 112 0.98 -12.12 -17.95
N ALA A 113 1.88 -11.16 -17.72
CA ALA A 113 2.72 -11.13 -16.52
C ALA A 113 1.87 -11.01 -15.25
N LEU A 114 0.90 -10.09 -15.21
CA LEU A 114 0.02 -9.90 -14.05
C LEU A 114 -0.77 -11.16 -13.69
N ARG A 115 -1.24 -11.94 -14.68
CA ARG A 115 -1.98 -13.18 -14.42
C ARG A 115 -1.10 -14.27 -13.80
N GLN A 116 0.18 -14.27 -14.11
CA GLN A 116 1.15 -15.22 -13.53
C GLN A 116 1.66 -14.72 -12.18
N HIS A 117 1.81 -13.40 -12.03
CA HIS A 117 2.49 -12.78 -10.89
C HIS A 117 1.68 -11.65 -10.22
N PRO A 118 0.42 -11.90 -9.79
CA PRO A 118 -0.40 -10.86 -9.14
C PRO A 118 0.17 -10.43 -7.78
N GLY A 119 0.84 -11.32 -7.08
CA GLY A 119 1.53 -11.08 -5.82
C GLY A 119 2.81 -10.27 -5.99
N GLU A 120 3.62 -10.52 -7.03
CA GLU A 120 4.81 -9.70 -7.31
C GLU A 120 4.45 -8.22 -7.46
N VAL A 121 3.39 -7.92 -8.23
CA VAL A 121 2.88 -6.55 -8.40
C VAL A 121 2.45 -5.93 -7.06
N MET A 122 1.70 -6.68 -6.25
CA MET A 122 1.26 -6.22 -4.93
C MET A 122 2.45 -6.00 -3.98
N GLY A 123 3.45 -6.88 -4.02
CA GLY A 123 4.68 -6.79 -3.22
C GLY A 123 5.48 -5.53 -3.55
N TRP A 124 5.55 -5.15 -4.84
CA TRP A 124 6.16 -3.89 -5.25
C TRP A 124 5.43 -2.66 -4.72
N PHE A 125 4.10 -2.64 -4.78
CA PHE A 125 3.30 -1.56 -4.20
C PHE A 125 3.48 -1.44 -2.70
N ALA A 126 3.42 -2.56 -1.98
CA ALA A 126 3.55 -2.60 -0.54
C ALA A 126 4.97 -2.27 -0.06
N PHE A 127 6.00 -2.68 -0.81
CA PHE A 127 7.38 -2.28 -0.55
C PHE A 127 7.57 -0.77 -0.75
N GLY A 128 7.01 -0.19 -1.82
CA GLY A 128 7.09 1.25 -2.07
C GLY A 128 6.53 2.08 -0.91
N HIS A 129 5.40 1.66 -0.34
CA HIS A 129 4.76 2.27 0.83
C HIS A 129 4.81 3.81 0.83
N PRO A 130 4.30 4.45 -0.24
CA PRO A 130 4.58 5.87 -0.48
C PRO A 130 3.94 6.81 0.55
N PHE A 131 2.87 6.42 1.25
CA PHE A 131 2.13 7.33 2.14
C PHE A 131 2.39 7.03 3.62
N LEU A 132 1.97 7.94 4.51
CA LEU A 132 2.02 7.75 5.96
C LEU A 132 0.92 6.83 6.50
N ASP A 133 -0.23 6.81 5.84
CA ASP A 133 -1.31 5.85 6.04
C ASP A 133 -2.04 5.68 4.70
N GLY A 134 -3.01 4.77 4.58
CA GLY A 134 -3.83 4.60 3.38
C GLY A 134 -3.17 3.77 2.27
N ASN A 135 -1.94 3.28 2.48
CA ASN A 135 -1.18 2.48 1.49
C ASN A 135 -1.95 1.25 1.01
N GLY A 136 -2.43 0.41 1.94
CA GLY A 136 -3.14 -0.84 1.62
C GLY A 136 -4.42 -0.61 0.82
N ARG A 137 -5.21 0.41 1.17
CA ARG A 137 -6.46 0.77 0.48
C ARG A 137 -6.19 1.31 -0.92
N THR A 138 -5.19 2.19 -1.05
CA THR A 138 -4.79 2.76 -2.35
C THR A 138 -4.27 1.67 -3.30
N MET A 139 -3.35 0.83 -2.83
CA MET A 139 -2.75 -0.22 -3.67
C MET A 139 -3.77 -1.27 -4.11
N LEU A 140 -4.77 -1.59 -3.29
CA LEU A 140 -5.81 -2.56 -3.64
C LEU A 140 -6.78 -2.06 -4.70
N ILE A 141 -7.12 -0.77 -4.71
CA ILE A 141 -7.92 -0.20 -5.81
C ILE A 141 -7.16 -0.30 -7.13
N ILE A 142 -5.89 0.12 -7.13
CA ILE A 142 -5.05 0.10 -8.33
C ILE A 142 -4.81 -1.34 -8.81
N HIS A 143 -4.48 -2.26 -7.90
CA HIS A 143 -4.27 -3.67 -8.22
C HIS A 143 -5.53 -4.34 -8.76
N SER A 144 -6.69 -4.09 -8.14
CA SER A 144 -7.97 -4.65 -8.60
C SER A 144 -8.33 -4.16 -10.00
N GLU A 145 -8.08 -2.89 -10.31
CA GLU A 145 -8.26 -2.36 -11.66
C GLU A 145 -7.33 -3.02 -12.68
N LEU A 146 -6.06 -3.25 -12.33
CA LEU A 146 -5.13 -3.99 -13.19
C LEU A 146 -5.59 -5.43 -13.44
N CYS A 147 -6.00 -6.15 -12.38
CA CYS A 147 -6.53 -7.52 -12.50
C CYS A 147 -7.75 -7.57 -13.42
N HIS A 148 -8.68 -6.62 -13.26
CA HIS A 148 -9.87 -6.53 -14.09
C HIS A 148 -9.52 -6.31 -15.56
N ARG A 149 -8.58 -5.41 -15.88
CA ARG A 149 -8.09 -5.21 -17.26
C ARG A 149 -7.46 -6.46 -17.86
N ALA A 150 -6.90 -7.32 -17.02
CA ALA A 150 -6.35 -8.63 -17.37
C ALA A 150 -7.37 -9.78 -17.33
N GLY A 151 -8.67 -9.47 -17.12
CA GLY A 151 -9.76 -10.43 -17.21
C GLY A 151 -9.84 -11.40 -16.03
N PHE A 152 -9.42 -10.99 -14.83
CA PHE A 152 -9.60 -11.76 -13.60
C PHE A 152 -9.82 -10.87 -12.39
N CYS A 153 -10.08 -11.45 -11.23
CA CYS A 153 -10.02 -10.75 -9.94
C CYS A 153 -9.35 -11.63 -8.88
N ILE A 154 -8.91 -11.00 -7.79
CA ILE A 154 -8.61 -11.71 -6.54
C ILE A 154 -9.87 -11.69 -5.67
N GLU A 155 -10.29 -12.85 -5.22
CA GLU A 155 -11.42 -13.04 -4.33
C GLU A 155 -11.04 -12.75 -2.88
N TRP A 156 -10.76 -11.47 -2.58
CA TRP A 156 -10.22 -11.02 -1.30
C TRP A 156 -11.06 -11.45 -0.09
N GLN A 157 -12.38 -11.58 -0.22
CA GLN A 157 -13.28 -12.08 0.82
C GLN A 157 -12.97 -13.52 1.29
N ARG A 158 -12.27 -14.31 0.46
CA ARG A 158 -11.82 -15.68 0.77
C ARG A 158 -10.43 -15.72 1.39
N THR A 159 -9.70 -14.61 1.36
CA THR A 159 -8.38 -14.51 1.96
C THR A 159 -8.48 -14.39 3.48
N ARG A 160 -7.37 -14.66 4.15
CA ARG A 160 -7.22 -14.49 5.59
C ARG A 160 -6.14 -13.45 5.85
N LYS A 161 -6.49 -12.39 6.57
CA LYS A 161 -5.61 -11.26 6.87
C LYS A 161 -4.20 -11.69 7.29
N THR A 162 -4.10 -12.57 8.27
CA THR A 162 -2.82 -13.01 8.84
C THR A 162 -1.96 -13.73 7.81
N GLU A 163 -2.54 -14.62 7.01
CA GLU A 163 -1.84 -15.39 5.98
C GLU A 163 -1.40 -14.48 4.82
N TYR A 164 -2.29 -13.58 4.38
CA TYR A 164 -1.98 -12.58 3.37
C TYR A 164 -0.83 -11.65 3.80
N LEU A 165 -0.91 -11.10 5.01
CA LEU A 165 0.13 -10.20 5.52
C LEU A 165 1.46 -10.93 5.72
N ALA A 166 1.45 -12.19 6.16
CA ALA A 166 2.66 -13.00 6.26
C ALA A 166 3.31 -13.21 4.88
N ALA A 167 2.52 -13.60 3.88
CA ALA A 167 3.01 -13.78 2.50
C ALA A 167 3.51 -12.46 1.89
N LEU A 168 2.80 -11.34 2.14
CA LEU A 168 3.19 -10.01 1.68
C LEU A 168 4.50 -9.56 2.32
N SER A 169 4.67 -9.73 3.63
CA SER A 169 5.93 -9.41 4.32
C SER A 169 7.09 -10.26 3.79
N ALA A 170 6.85 -11.54 3.48
CA ALA A 170 7.85 -12.41 2.89
C ALA A 170 8.23 -11.97 1.46
N GLU A 171 7.26 -11.57 0.63
CA GLU A 171 7.51 -11.00 -0.71
C GLU A 171 8.26 -9.65 -0.66
N ILE A 172 8.01 -8.84 0.39
CA ILE A 172 8.78 -7.61 0.63
C ILE A 172 10.21 -7.92 1.08
N ALA A 173 10.44 -8.98 1.85
CA ALA A 173 11.79 -9.36 2.24
C ALA A 173 12.58 -10.01 1.08
N SER A 174 11.91 -10.88 0.32
CA SER A 174 12.52 -11.74 -0.71
C SER A 174 11.70 -11.70 -2.02
N PRO A 175 11.73 -10.57 -2.74
CA PRO A 175 10.89 -10.34 -3.91
C PRO A 175 11.26 -11.24 -5.09
N GLY A 176 10.26 -11.60 -5.88
CA GLY A 176 10.45 -12.40 -7.10
C GLY A 176 10.60 -13.89 -6.85
N GLN A 177 10.41 -14.34 -5.62
CA GLN A 177 10.37 -15.75 -5.22
C GLN A 177 8.96 -16.35 -5.31
N GLY A 178 7.97 -15.56 -5.75
CA GLY A 178 6.58 -15.99 -5.92
C GLY A 178 5.88 -16.33 -4.60
N LEU A 179 6.34 -15.74 -3.48
CA LEU A 179 5.83 -16.05 -2.14
C LEU A 179 4.41 -15.56 -1.97
N LEU A 180 4.13 -14.33 -2.42
CA LEU A 180 2.76 -13.82 -2.44
C LEU A 180 1.95 -14.38 -3.61
N ASP A 181 2.59 -14.70 -4.74
CA ASP A 181 1.91 -15.34 -5.88
C ASP A 181 1.33 -16.70 -5.47
N GLY A 182 2.11 -17.54 -4.79
CA GLY A 182 1.67 -18.86 -4.32
C GLY A 182 0.45 -18.78 -3.38
N TYR A 183 0.32 -17.69 -2.63
CA TYR A 183 -0.88 -17.41 -1.84
C TYR A 183 -2.05 -16.93 -2.72
N LEU A 184 -1.86 -15.85 -3.49
CA LEU A 184 -2.95 -15.17 -4.20
C LEU A 184 -3.54 -15.98 -5.36
N LEU A 185 -2.75 -16.83 -6.02
CA LEU A 185 -3.23 -17.66 -7.14
C LEU A 185 -4.36 -18.62 -6.72
N SER A 186 -4.41 -19.02 -5.45
CA SER A 186 -5.50 -19.85 -4.89
C SER A 186 -6.85 -19.11 -4.78
N PHE A 187 -6.83 -17.79 -4.96
CA PHE A 187 -7.99 -16.92 -4.82
C PHE A 187 -8.31 -16.18 -6.12
N VAL A 188 -7.76 -16.61 -7.26
CA VAL A 188 -8.12 -16.04 -8.56
C VAL A 188 -9.53 -16.48 -8.95
N GLY A 189 -10.36 -15.50 -9.28
CA GLY A 189 -11.72 -15.69 -9.77
C GLY A 189 -11.94 -15.09 -11.17
N ALA A 190 -13.12 -15.32 -11.72
CA ALA A 190 -13.56 -14.67 -12.96
C ALA A 190 -13.66 -13.16 -12.78
N ALA A 191 -13.39 -12.39 -13.84
CA ALA A 191 -13.53 -10.95 -13.82
C ALA A 191 -14.92 -10.53 -13.30
N ARG A 192 -14.95 -9.60 -12.35
CA ARG A 192 -16.17 -9.01 -11.81
C ARG A 192 -16.35 -7.58 -12.31
N GLU A 193 -17.60 -7.15 -12.44
CA GLU A 193 -17.95 -5.77 -12.71
C GLU A 193 -17.45 -4.85 -11.59
N ARG A 194 -17.04 -3.63 -11.94
CA ARG A 194 -16.42 -2.66 -11.00
C ARG A 194 -17.36 -2.29 -9.85
N GLN A 195 -18.66 -2.23 -10.12
CA GLN A 195 -19.71 -1.91 -9.17
C GLN A 195 -19.79 -2.94 -8.03
N LEU A 196 -19.33 -4.17 -8.26
CA LEU A 196 -19.32 -5.24 -7.25
C LEU A 196 -18.06 -5.19 -6.37
N TRP A 197 -17.11 -4.29 -6.65
CA TRP A 197 -15.88 -4.20 -5.88
C TRP A 197 -16.05 -3.44 -4.58
N GLY A 198 -16.98 -2.48 -4.50
CA GLY A 198 -17.20 -1.69 -3.28
C GLY A 198 -17.39 -2.58 -2.05
N GLY A 199 -18.35 -3.51 -2.12
CA GLY A 199 -18.59 -4.48 -1.04
C GLY A 199 -17.49 -5.54 -0.87
N ALA A 200 -16.73 -5.87 -1.92
CA ALA A 200 -15.64 -6.84 -1.85
C ALA A 200 -14.35 -6.26 -1.25
N ILE A 201 -14.04 -4.99 -1.56
CA ILE A 201 -12.92 -4.21 -1.02
C ILE A 201 -13.20 -3.84 0.44
N ASP A 202 -14.44 -3.47 0.76
CA ASP A 202 -14.89 -3.27 2.14
C ASP A 202 -14.85 -4.57 2.96
N GLY A 203 -15.13 -5.71 2.32
CA GLY A 203 -15.10 -7.04 2.92
C GLY A 203 -13.69 -7.59 3.17
N ILE A 204 -12.63 -6.91 2.73
CA ILE A 204 -11.25 -7.30 2.98
C ILE A 204 -10.95 -7.06 4.45
N ARG A 205 -11.06 -8.12 5.26
CA ARG A 205 -10.65 -8.08 6.67
C ARG A 205 -9.19 -7.63 6.73
N GLY A 206 -8.95 -6.41 7.21
CA GLY A 206 -7.63 -5.79 7.28
C GLY A 206 -7.41 -4.49 6.52
N LEU A 207 -8.39 -4.04 5.74
CA LEU A 207 -8.49 -2.65 5.25
C LEU A 207 -9.44 -1.80 6.08
N ASP A 208 -9.97 -2.37 7.15
CA ASP A 208 -10.77 -1.73 8.20
C ASP A 208 -9.96 -0.78 9.10
N GLY A 209 -8.69 -0.52 8.76
CA GLY A 209 -7.76 0.28 9.58
C GLY A 209 -7.27 -0.44 10.84
N ARG A 210 -7.65 -1.70 11.08
CA ARG A 210 -7.31 -2.45 12.32
C ARG A 210 -6.01 -3.25 12.20
N SER A 211 -4.96 -2.67 11.63
CA SER A 211 -3.64 -3.33 11.50
C SER A 211 -2.68 -2.94 12.62
N ILE A 212 -1.54 -3.66 12.74
CA ILE A 212 -0.38 -3.18 13.50
C ILE A 212 -0.06 -1.77 13.00
N GLU A 213 0.02 -0.81 13.91
CA GLU A 213 0.35 0.58 13.58
C GLU A 213 1.79 0.65 13.07
N ASP A 214 2.02 1.56 12.14
CA ASP A 214 3.37 1.84 11.67
C ASP A 214 4.20 2.47 12.80
N ALA A 215 5.52 2.35 12.72
CA ALA A 215 6.45 2.86 13.71
C ALA A 215 7.46 3.79 13.04
N VAL A 216 7.87 4.82 13.77
CA VAL A 216 9.00 5.67 13.38
C VAL A 216 10.27 5.01 13.91
N ASP A 217 11.12 4.54 13.01
CA ASP A 217 12.40 3.90 13.35
C ASP A 217 13.48 4.92 13.70
N GLY A 218 13.33 6.17 13.22
CA GLY A 218 14.28 7.27 13.40
C GLY A 218 14.53 8.03 12.10
N GLU A 219 15.55 8.87 12.09
CA GLU A 219 16.00 9.58 10.88
C GLU A 219 17.01 8.73 10.10
N TYR A 220 17.02 8.82 8.77
CA TYR A 220 18.00 8.10 7.94
C TYR A 220 19.46 8.54 8.16
N THR A 221 19.67 9.68 8.83
CA THR A 221 20.98 10.16 9.27
C THR A 221 21.50 9.43 10.52
N ASP A 222 20.64 8.72 11.26
CA ASP A 222 21.04 7.88 12.38
C ASP A 222 21.78 6.64 11.86
N VAL A 223 22.98 6.40 12.38
CA VAL A 223 23.85 5.29 11.98
C VAL A 223 23.14 3.93 12.11
N ARG A 224 22.35 3.71 13.16
CA ARG A 224 21.64 2.44 13.39
C ARG A 224 20.53 2.25 12.37
N VAL A 225 19.78 3.29 12.06
CA VAL A 225 18.69 3.27 11.05
C VAL A 225 19.28 3.03 9.67
N MET A 226 20.34 3.77 9.33
CA MET A 226 21.07 3.62 8.06
C MET A 226 21.58 2.19 7.88
N GLN A 227 22.25 1.62 8.89
CA GLN A 227 22.77 0.25 8.84
C GLN A 227 21.66 -0.80 8.68
N LYS A 228 20.55 -0.65 9.42
CA LYS A 228 19.37 -1.52 9.30
C LYS A 228 18.83 -1.52 7.87
N TYR A 229 18.65 -0.34 7.28
CA TYR A 229 18.14 -0.19 5.91
C TYR A 229 19.11 -0.72 4.86
N GLN A 230 20.40 -0.42 4.98
CA GLN A 230 21.43 -0.95 4.07
C GLN A 230 21.48 -2.48 4.10
N ALA A 231 21.44 -3.09 5.29
CA ALA A 231 21.40 -4.54 5.43
C ALA A 231 20.15 -5.15 4.77
N PHE A 232 18.99 -4.51 4.96
CA PHE A 232 17.74 -4.93 4.34
C PHE A 232 17.79 -4.84 2.80
N GLU A 233 18.22 -3.71 2.24
CA GLU A 233 18.34 -3.52 0.78
C GLU A 233 19.34 -4.51 0.15
N MET A 234 20.47 -4.77 0.80
CA MET A 234 21.43 -5.78 0.35
C MET A 234 20.80 -7.18 0.32
N SER A 235 20.12 -7.60 1.39
CA SER A 235 19.44 -8.90 1.44
C SER A 235 18.35 -9.00 0.36
N ARG A 236 17.54 -7.95 0.20
CA ARG A 236 16.47 -7.88 -0.81
C ARG A 236 17.04 -7.94 -2.24
N ALA A 237 18.18 -7.30 -2.48
CA ALA A 237 18.86 -7.32 -3.78
C ALA A 237 19.45 -8.71 -4.10
N MET A 238 20.07 -9.38 -3.12
CA MET A 238 20.58 -10.74 -3.28
C MET A 238 19.46 -11.72 -3.65
N SER A 239 18.31 -11.68 -2.97
CA SER A 239 17.17 -12.54 -3.29
C SER A 239 16.65 -12.38 -4.72
N LYS A 240 16.82 -11.21 -5.36
CA LYS A 240 16.48 -11.00 -6.78
C LYS A 240 17.53 -11.55 -7.73
N ALA A 241 18.80 -11.53 -7.34
CA ALA A 241 19.90 -11.98 -8.17
C ALA A 241 19.86 -13.51 -8.37
N ASP A 242 19.45 -14.25 -7.34
CA ASP A 242 19.30 -15.72 -7.38
C ASP A 242 18.21 -16.22 -8.35
N ARG A 243 17.43 -15.31 -8.95
CA ARG A 243 16.42 -15.61 -9.98
C ARG A 243 17.00 -15.69 -11.41
N ARG A 244 18.20 -15.15 -11.65
CA ARG A 244 18.83 -15.09 -12.99
C ARG A 244 19.60 -16.37 -13.30
#